data_AF-A0A7X6HUJ2-F1
#
_entry.id   AF-A0A7X6HUJ2-F1
#
_cell.length_a   1.000
_cell.length_b   1.000
_cell.length_c   1.000
_cell.angle_alpha   90.00
_cell.angle_beta   90.00
_cell.angle_gamma   90.00
#
_symmetry.space_group_name_H-M   'P 1'
#
loop_
_entity.id
_entity.type
_entity.pdbx_description
1 polymer ?
#
loop_
_entity_poly.entity_id
_entity_poly.type
_entity_poly.pdbx_seq_one_letter_code
_entity_poly.pdbx_strand_id
1 'polypeptide(L)'
;MIDKEMLTADEGTVQLVDEIIEIKEILRDVAKKLTRIETQVKRGVNSANLRSSELQPAAKRTVDLSAEQVIQVYEELRLKAKNGHEAEVRQKLASMSATDLNLMCCELGMPPTSKNPSRKKMFELIIGRIKQSLMLSRHIDRQAL
;
A
#
# COMPACT_ATOMS: atom_id res chain seq x y z
N MET A 1 42.36 15.76 28.73
CA MET A 1 42.18 14.46 28.03
C MET A 1 40.69 14.23 27.75
N ILE A 2 39.97 15.25 27.28
CA ILE A 2 38.50 15.23 27.08
C ILE A 2 38.13 15.46 25.60
N ASP A 3 39.07 15.90 24.76
CA ASP A 3 38.76 16.36 23.40
C ASP A 3 38.64 15.25 22.34
N LYS A 4 38.89 13.98 22.70
CA LYS A 4 38.91 12.87 21.74
C LYS A 4 37.55 12.17 21.55
N GLU A 5 36.64 12.30 22.51
CA GLU A 5 35.29 11.71 22.44
C GLU A 5 34.27 12.62 21.73
N MET A 6 34.43 13.95 21.76
CA MET A 6 33.54 14.85 21.00
C MET A 6 33.80 14.80 19.49
N LEU A 7 35.05 14.63 19.06
CA LEU A 7 35.40 14.57 17.62
C LEU A 7 34.84 13.31 16.93
N THR A 8 34.77 12.19 17.65
CA THR A 8 34.28 10.91 17.12
C THR A 8 32.76 10.85 17.03
N ALA A 9 32.05 11.57 17.90
CA ALA A 9 30.60 11.75 17.78
C ALA A 9 30.23 12.57 16.54
N ASP A 10 31.03 13.57 16.18
CA ASP A 10 30.81 14.44 15.03
C ASP A 10 31.01 13.67 13.71
N GLU A 11 32.08 12.90 13.57
CA GLU A 11 32.33 12.06 12.38
C GLU A 11 31.26 10.98 12.15
N GLY A 12 30.75 10.36 13.21
CA GLY A 12 29.64 9.39 13.10
C GLY A 12 28.33 10.05 12.63
N THR A 13 28.07 11.29 13.06
CA THR A 13 26.88 12.03 12.60
C THR A 13 27.02 12.50 11.15
N VAL A 14 28.22 12.88 10.72
CA VAL A 14 28.49 13.23 9.32
C VAL A 14 28.28 12.03 8.40
N GLN A 15 28.77 10.85 8.79
CA GLN A 15 28.54 9.61 8.03
C GLN A 15 27.04 9.27 7.92
N LEU A 16 26.27 9.42 9.01
CA LEU A 16 24.82 9.20 8.97
C LEU A 16 24.10 10.22 8.09
N VAL A 17 24.57 11.47 8.03
CA VAL A 17 24.03 12.49 7.11
C VAL A 17 24.29 12.09 5.66
N ASP A 18 25.49 11.59 5.35
CA ASP A 18 25.83 11.10 4.01
C ASP A 18 24.97 9.88 3.61
N GLU A 19 24.79 8.92 4.52
CA GLU A 19 23.89 7.78 4.31
C GLU A 19 22.43 8.23 4.07
N ILE A 20 21.96 9.25 4.82
CA ILE A 20 20.63 9.83 4.60
C ILE A 20 20.53 10.48 3.22
N ILE A 21 21.58 11.15 2.74
CA ILE A 21 21.61 11.76 1.41
C ILE A 21 21.56 10.68 0.34
N GLU A 22 22.33 9.60 0.50
CA GLU A 22 22.33 8.46 -0.42
C GLU A 22 20.95 7.79 -0.49
N ILE A 23 20.32 7.52 0.67
CA ILE A 23 18.97 6.95 0.73
C ILE A 23 17.96 7.89 0.04
N LYS A 24 18.07 9.21 0.25
CA LYS A 24 17.21 10.19 -0.42
C LYS A 24 17.38 10.15 -1.94
N GLU A 25 18.60 9.97 -2.45
CA GLU A 25 18.82 9.81 -3.89
C GLU A 25 18.20 8.54 -4.44
N ILE A 26 18.39 7.42 -3.75
CA ILE A 26 17.77 6.14 -4.13
C ILE A 26 16.23 6.29 -4.19
N LEU A 27 15.63 6.94 -3.18
CA LEU A 27 14.19 7.20 -3.16
C LEU A 27 13.74 8.09 -4.33
N ARG A 28 14.50 9.14 -4.67
CA ARG A 28 14.22 9.99 -5.84
C ARG A 28 14.25 9.18 -7.14
N ASP A 29 15.22 8.29 -7.29
CA ASP A 29 15.34 7.48 -8.50
C ASP A 29 14.26 6.39 -8.60
N VAL A 30 13.88 5.79 -7.47
CA VAL A 30 12.73 4.89 -7.41
C VAL A 30 11.45 5.63 -7.78
N ALA A 31 11.23 6.84 -7.26
CA ALA A 31 10.07 7.67 -7.60
C ALA A 31 10.00 7.98 -9.10
N LYS A 32 11.12 8.40 -9.72
CA LYS A 32 11.20 8.64 -11.17
C LYS A 32 10.86 7.38 -11.97
N LYS A 33 11.40 6.22 -11.57
CA LYS A 33 11.11 4.93 -12.23
C LYS A 33 9.63 4.56 -12.10
N LEU A 34 9.04 4.76 -10.93
CA LEU A 34 7.62 4.52 -10.69
C LEU A 34 6.74 5.42 -11.59
N THR A 35 7.00 6.72 -11.63
CA THR A 35 6.27 7.65 -12.50
C THR A 35 6.35 7.26 -13.98
N ARG A 36 7.53 6.78 -14.44
CA ARG A 36 7.69 6.29 -15.82
C ARG A 36 6.82 5.04 -16.07
N ILE A 37 6.82 4.09 -15.14
CA ILE A 37 6.00 2.88 -15.23
C ILE A 37 4.52 3.25 -15.25
N GLU A 38 4.06 4.10 -14.32
CA GLU A 38 2.68 4.60 -14.28
C GLU A 38 2.28 5.29 -15.59
N THR A 39 3.16 6.10 -16.15
CA THR A 39 2.92 6.79 -17.44
C THR A 39 2.79 5.79 -18.58
N GLN A 40 3.62 4.74 -18.61
CA GLN A 40 3.55 3.69 -19.62
C GLN A 40 2.28 2.84 -19.48
N VAL A 41 1.89 2.49 -18.25
CA VAL A 41 0.65 1.77 -17.96
C VAL A 41 -0.56 2.61 -18.36
N LYS A 42 -0.63 3.89 -17.96
CA LYS A 42 -1.73 4.79 -18.35
C LYS A 42 -1.85 4.93 -19.87
N ARG A 43 -0.73 5.08 -20.59
CA ARG A 43 -0.74 5.15 -22.06
C ARG A 43 -1.14 3.81 -22.70
N GLY A 44 -0.72 2.68 -22.14
CA GLY A 44 -1.12 1.35 -22.62
C GLY A 44 -2.59 1.02 -22.37
N VAL A 45 -3.12 1.39 -21.21
CA VAL A 45 -4.53 1.19 -20.81
C VAL A 45 -5.47 2.09 -21.63
N ASN A 46 -5.09 3.33 -21.93
CA ASN A 46 -5.89 4.23 -22.76
C ASN A 46 -6.01 3.73 -24.23
N SER A 47 -5.06 2.94 -24.71
CA SER A 47 -5.14 2.31 -26.05
C SER A 47 -6.10 1.11 -26.08
N ALA A 48 -6.31 0.45 -24.94
CA ALA A 48 -7.22 -0.71 -24.82
C ALA A 48 -8.68 -0.34 -24.50
N ASN A 49 -8.93 0.86 -23.97
CA ASN A 49 -10.25 1.27 -23.45
C ASN A 49 -11.23 1.87 -24.48
N LEU A 50 -10.95 1.82 -25.78
CA LEU A 50 -11.90 2.29 -26.82
C LEU A 50 -12.93 1.24 -27.27
N ARG A 51 -13.09 0.13 -26.55
CA ARG A 51 -14.14 -0.86 -26.86
C ARG A 51 -14.87 -1.37 -25.62
N SER A 52 -15.85 -0.61 -25.16
CA SER A 52 -17.10 -1.17 -24.63
C SER A 52 -18.13 -0.04 -24.53
N SER A 53 -19.11 -0.06 -25.43
CA SER A 53 -20.29 0.78 -25.33
C SER A 53 -21.33 0.13 -24.42
N GLU A 54 -22.08 1.03 -23.78
CA GLU A 54 -23.53 0.98 -23.58
C GLU A 54 -24.19 0.11 -22.50
N LEU A 55 -24.98 0.86 -21.71
CA LEU A 55 -26.36 0.62 -21.27
C LEU A 55 -26.63 0.01 -19.86
N GLN A 56 -27.03 0.94 -18.99
CA GLN A 56 -28.23 0.95 -18.13
C GLN A 56 -28.16 0.64 -16.62
N PRO A 57 -29.07 1.27 -15.83
CA PRO A 57 -29.02 1.30 -14.37
C PRO A 57 -30.11 0.42 -13.70
N ALA A 58 -29.74 -0.48 -12.78
CA ALA A 58 -30.63 -0.95 -11.70
C ALA A 58 -29.87 -1.69 -10.59
N ALA A 59 -30.10 -1.22 -9.38
CA ALA A 59 -29.78 -1.69 -8.03
C ALA A 59 -29.24 -3.13 -7.79
N LYS A 60 -28.22 -3.13 -6.92
CA LYS A 60 -27.74 -4.14 -5.94
C LYS A 60 -26.71 -5.17 -6.41
N ARG A 61 -25.48 -4.85 -5.99
CA ARG A 61 -24.36 -5.73 -5.59
C ARG A 61 -23.55 -6.36 -6.72
N THR A 62 -22.63 -5.56 -7.24
CA THR A 62 -21.22 -5.90 -7.43
C THR A 62 -20.48 -4.58 -7.26
N VAL A 63 -19.72 -4.39 -6.19
CA VAL A 63 -18.91 -3.18 -6.12
C VAL A 63 -17.69 -3.47 -6.98
N ASP A 64 -17.79 -3.20 -8.29
CA ASP A 64 -16.60 -3.04 -9.13
C ASP A 64 -15.87 -1.80 -8.62
N LEU A 65 -15.06 -1.98 -7.58
CA LEU A 65 -14.30 -0.91 -6.97
C LEU A 65 -13.42 -0.29 -8.05
N SER A 66 -13.50 1.03 -8.25
CA SER A 66 -12.47 1.73 -9.01
C SER A 66 -11.15 1.70 -8.21
N ALA A 67 -10.00 1.80 -8.89
CA ALA A 67 -8.69 1.84 -8.21
C ALA A 67 -8.63 2.90 -7.09
N GLU A 68 -9.28 4.04 -7.29
CA GLU A 68 -9.39 5.12 -6.29
C GLU A 68 -10.23 4.70 -5.07
N GLN A 69 -11.32 3.96 -5.29
CA GLN A 69 -12.18 3.48 -4.22
C GLN A 69 -11.52 2.37 -3.39
N VAL A 70 -10.66 1.55 -4.02
CA VAL A 70 -9.94 0.48 -3.33
C VAL A 70 -9.07 1.00 -2.19
N ILE A 71 -8.33 2.08 -2.43
CA ILE A 71 -7.45 2.68 -1.42
C ILE A 71 -8.26 3.24 -0.26
N GLN A 72 -9.36 3.95 -0.55
CA GLN A 72 -10.27 4.48 0.48
C GLN A 72 -10.85 3.35 1.35
N VAL A 73 -11.34 2.29 0.71
CA VAL A 73 -11.90 1.13 1.41
C VAL A 73 -10.84 0.43 2.26
N TYR A 74 -9.60 0.31 1.76
CA TYR A 74 -8.50 -0.23 2.56
C TYR A 74 -8.20 0.63 3.78
N GLU A 75 -8.15 1.96 3.64
CA GLU A 75 -7.91 2.88 4.75
C GLU A 75 -9.02 2.79 5.82
N GLU A 76 -10.29 2.68 5.41
CA GLU A 76 -11.41 2.44 6.32
C GLU A 76 -11.24 1.11 7.08
N LEU A 77 -10.86 0.03 6.38
CA LEU A 77 -10.60 -1.27 7.00
C LEU A 77 -9.43 -1.20 7.98
N ARG A 78 -8.37 -0.48 7.64
CA ARG A 78 -7.22 -0.26 8.51
C ARG A 78 -7.61 0.52 9.77
N LEU A 79 -8.42 1.56 9.63
CA LEU A 79 -8.89 2.37 10.76
C LEU A 79 -9.80 1.56 11.70
N LYS A 80 -10.70 0.74 11.14
CA LYS A 80 -11.52 -0.19 11.93
C LYS A 80 -10.67 -1.19 12.69
N ALA A 81 -9.65 -1.76 12.04
CA ALA A 81 -8.69 -2.64 12.71
C ALA A 81 -7.91 -1.92 13.82
N LYS A 82 -7.49 -0.66 13.61
CA LYS A 82 -6.86 0.18 14.65
C LYS A 82 -7.76 0.34 15.87
N ASN A 83 -9.06 0.51 15.66
CA ASN A 83 -10.07 0.68 16.70
C ASN A 83 -10.52 -0.65 17.36
N GLY A 84 -9.86 -1.77 17.07
CA GLY A 84 -10.19 -3.08 17.65
C GLY A 84 -11.35 -3.84 16.97
N HIS A 85 -11.91 -3.32 15.87
CA HIS A 85 -13.03 -3.92 15.15
C HIS A 85 -12.55 -4.96 14.11
N GLU A 86 -11.66 -5.88 14.50
CA GLU A 86 -11.09 -6.88 13.57
C GLU A 86 -12.15 -7.82 12.97
N ALA A 87 -13.19 -8.16 13.73
CA ALA A 87 -14.27 -9.04 13.27
C ALA A 87 -15.05 -8.40 12.10
N GLU A 88 -15.32 -7.10 12.16
CA GLU A 88 -16.00 -6.36 11.09
C GLU A 88 -15.14 -6.28 9.84
N VAL A 89 -13.82 -6.08 9.99
CA VAL A 89 -12.86 -6.07 8.88
C VAL A 89 -12.88 -7.40 8.15
N ARG A 90 -12.83 -8.51 8.91
CA ARG A 90 -12.91 -9.86 8.35
C ARG A 90 -14.25 -10.12 7.65
N GLN A 91 -15.36 -9.69 8.24
CA GLN A 91 -16.68 -9.84 7.62
C GLN A 91 -16.80 -9.04 6.32
N LYS A 92 -16.29 -7.81 6.30
CA LYS A 92 -16.29 -6.96 5.11
C LYS A 92 -15.45 -7.56 3.98
N LEU A 93 -14.24 -8.03 4.28
CA LEU A 93 -13.38 -8.73 3.31
C LEU A 93 -13.98 -10.06 2.84
N ALA A 94 -14.69 -10.79 3.70
CA ALA A 94 -15.37 -12.03 3.32
C ALA A 94 -16.55 -11.80 2.35
N SER A 95 -17.17 -10.62 2.43
CA SER A 95 -18.26 -10.21 1.55
C SER A 95 -17.81 -9.66 0.18
N MET A 96 -16.52 -9.37 0.00
CA MET A 96 -15.96 -8.86 -1.26
C MET A 96 -15.82 -9.96 -2.31
N SER A 97 -15.92 -9.57 -3.58
CA SER A 97 -15.69 -10.48 -4.69
C SER A 97 -14.21 -10.85 -4.80
N ALA A 98 -13.91 -11.97 -5.46
CA ALA A 98 -12.50 -12.34 -5.73
C ALA A 98 -11.79 -11.30 -6.61
N THR A 99 -12.54 -10.64 -7.51
CA THR A 99 -12.05 -9.55 -8.36
C THR A 99 -11.62 -8.35 -7.52
N ASP A 100 -12.47 -7.94 -6.56
CA ASP A 100 -12.19 -6.79 -5.68
C ASP A 100 -11.00 -7.06 -4.77
N LEU A 101 -10.91 -8.28 -4.24
CA LEU A 101 -9.77 -8.69 -3.42
C LEU A 101 -8.48 -8.71 -4.23
N ASN A 102 -8.53 -9.14 -5.49
CA ASN A 102 -7.38 -9.13 -6.38
C ASN A 102 -6.95 -7.71 -6.74
N LEU A 103 -7.91 -6.84 -7.08
CA LEU A 103 -7.65 -5.43 -7.34
C LEU A 103 -7.03 -4.76 -6.11
N MET A 104 -7.55 -5.04 -4.92
CA MET A 104 -6.98 -4.55 -3.66
C MET A 104 -5.55 -5.04 -3.43
N CYS A 105 -5.24 -6.30 -3.74
CA CYS A 105 -3.87 -6.79 -3.66
C CYS A 105 -2.93 -6.05 -4.63
N CYS A 106 -3.39 -5.76 -5.86
CA CYS A 106 -2.62 -5.02 -6.87
C CYS A 106 -2.35 -3.57 -6.45
N GLU A 107 -3.38 -2.84 -6.02
CA GLU A 107 -3.26 -1.44 -5.59
C GLU A 107 -2.40 -1.28 -4.32
N LEU A 108 -2.40 -2.28 -3.43
CA LEU A 108 -1.55 -2.29 -2.24
C LEU A 108 -0.09 -2.72 -2.51
N GLY A 109 0.26 -2.99 -3.77
CA GLY A 109 1.60 -3.41 -4.18
C GLY A 109 1.96 -4.84 -3.77
N MET A 110 0.96 -5.70 -3.54
CA MET A 110 1.13 -7.10 -3.15
C MET A 110 0.39 -8.04 -4.13
N PRO A 111 0.72 -8.00 -5.43
CA PRO A 111 0.04 -8.85 -6.41
C PRO A 111 0.20 -10.33 -6.01
N PRO A 112 -0.87 -11.12 -6.04
CA PRO A 112 -0.78 -12.52 -5.66
C PRO A 112 0.17 -13.28 -6.60
N THR A 113 0.99 -14.17 -6.04
CA THR A 113 2.05 -14.87 -6.80
C THR A 113 1.54 -15.87 -7.85
N SER A 114 0.24 -16.19 -7.84
CA SER A 114 -0.39 -17.13 -8.77
C SER A 114 -1.34 -16.38 -9.69
N LYS A 115 -1.42 -16.81 -10.95
CA LYS A 115 -2.35 -16.29 -11.96
C LYS A 115 -3.82 -16.35 -11.52
N ASN A 116 -4.18 -17.35 -10.71
CA ASN A 116 -5.50 -17.53 -10.13
C ASN A 116 -5.38 -17.72 -8.61
N PRO A 117 -5.19 -16.64 -7.85
CA PRO A 117 -5.04 -16.73 -6.42
C PRO A 117 -6.34 -17.14 -5.76
N SER A 118 -6.27 -18.01 -4.75
CA SER A 118 -7.46 -18.37 -3.98
C SER A 118 -7.94 -17.18 -3.18
N ARG A 119 -9.26 -17.04 -3.03
CA ARG A 119 -9.88 -15.99 -2.22
C ARG A 119 -9.29 -15.91 -0.81
N LYS A 120 -9.04 -17.08 -0.21
CA LYS A 120 -8.41 -17.21 1.11
C LYS A 120 -7.00 -16.60 1.12
N LYS A 121 -6.21 -16.80 0.07
CA LYS A 121 -4.84 -16.26 0.00
C LYS A 121 -4.85 -14.73 -0.13
N MET A 122 -5.73 -14.16 -0.96
CA MET A 122 -5.89 -12.70 -1.08
C MET A 122 -6.38 -12.07 0.22
N PHE A 123 -7.32 -12.73 0.89
CA PHE A 123 -7.81 -12.31 2.20
C PHE A 123 -6.67 -12.22 3.23
N GLU A 124 -5.85 -13.26 3.36
CA GLU A 124 -4.73 -13.28 4.30
C GLU A 124 -3.66 -12.23 3.96
N LEU A 125 -3.41 -11.95 2.66
CA LEU A 125 -2.50 -10.89 2.25
C LEU A 125 -2.97 -9.51 2.72
N ILE A 126 -4.26 -9.20 2.52
CA ILE A 126 -4.83 -7.91 2.91
C ILE A 126 -4.81 -7.75 4.44
N ILE A 127 -5.21 -8.79 5.19
CA ILE A 127 -5.13 -8.78 6.66
C ILE A 127 -3.69 -8.63 7.14
N GLY A 128 -2.75 -9.36 6.55
CA GLY A 128 -1.33 -9.27 6.89
C GLY A 128 -0.79 -7.85 6.70
N ARG A 129 -1.18 -7.18 5.62
CA ARG A 129 -0.79 -5.79 5.34
C ARG A 129 -1.39 -4.79 6.30
N ILE A 130 -2.65 -4.95 6.68
CA ILE A 130 -3.28 -4.13 7.73
C ILE A 130 -2.49 -4.26 9.03
N LYS A 131 -2.16 -5.49 9.45
CA LYS A 131 -1.36 -5.74 10.66
C LYS A 131 0.02 -5.10 10.59
N GLN A 132 0.73 -5.27 9.47
CA GLN A 132 2.02 -4.60 9.23
C GLN A 132 1.89 -3.09 9.37
N SER A 133 0.87 -2.50 8.75
CA SER A 133 0.63 -1.06 8.83
C SER A 133 0.39 -0.60 10.27
N LEU A 134 -0.38 -1.34 11.06
CA LEU A 134 -0.63 -1.02 12.46
C LEU A 134 0.62 -1.16 13.33
N MET A 135 1.44 -2.20 13.08
CA MET A 135 2.70 -2.41 13.79
C MET A 135 3.67 -1.24 13.53
N LEU A 136 3.81 -0.81 12.27
CA LEU A 136 4.66 0.33 11.90
C LEU A 136 4.15 1.65 12.50
N SER A 137 2.84 1.89 12.50
CA SER A 137 2.26 3.10 13.12
C SER A 137 2.49 3.16 14.63
N ARG A 138 2.55 2.03 15.33
CA ARG A 138 2.75 1.98 16.79
C ARG A 138 4.16 2.42 17.21
N HIS A 139 5.14 2.37 16.30
CA HIS A 139 6.49 2.83 16.58
C HIS A 139 6.64 4.36 16.49
N ILE A 140 5.75 5.05 15.78
CA ILE A 140 5.74 6.53 15.70
C ILE A 140 5.20 7.11 17.02
N ASP A 141 4.15 6.52 17.59
CA ASP A 141 3.56 6.99 18.86
C ASP A 141 4.48 6.76 20.07
N ARG A 142 5.39 5.78 20.01
CA ARG A 142 6.29 5.46 21.13
C ARG A 142 7.47 6.44 21.25
N GLN A 143 7.81 7.18 20.20
CA GLN A 143 8.81 8.26 20.25
C GLN A 143 8.21 9.62 20.65
N ALA A 144 6.88 9.70 20.80
CA ALA A 144 6.16 10.92 21.16
C ALA A 144 5.76 11.00 22.65
N LEU A 145 6.34 10.15 23.50
CA LEU A 145 6.15 10.12 24.96
C LEU A 145 7.47 10.23 25.70
#